data_AF-A0A1G7J7E6-F1
#
_entry.id   AF-A0A1G7J7E6-F1
#
_cell.length_a   1.000
_cell.length_b   1.000
_cell.length_c   1.000
_cell.angle_alpha   90.00
_cell.angle_beta   90.00
_cell.angle_gamma   90.00
#
_symmetry.space_group_name_H-M   'P 1'
#
loop_
_entity.id
_entity.type
_entity.pdbx_description
1 polymer ?
#
loop_
_entity_poly.entity_id
_entity_poly.type
_entity_poly.pdbx_seq_one_letter_code
_entity_poly.pdbx_strand_id
1 'polypeptide(L)'
;MCTVTFIPTATGVYLTSNRDEHVTRGRASDPEHFYGNGYQLLFPKDPDAGGSWIALKDNGDAVVLLNGAFIKHLRQPPYRRSRGLILLDVIAAPDPERQFRETTLEGIEPFTLVVWRNGKLWECRWDGFQKHRLLLDAEKAYIWSSVTLYNELEAQERKQWFHDWLDQKHDQINSEEILRFHQHAGKGDVRNNLVMNRENKISTVSITSIFIAGDHLKMQYRDLQISRDVEKIFTRKDRASRKKAIVKWQLAARRIMIRAFHWEYWPSYLIYGPVYIYWLWLSIKARSFFFFSAANPGIRNAGFAQERKSEIYDLIPQQYYPQTQFCRAGTAPETIINQLKSKGISFPLIAKPDMGERGVQVKLLHSEAELETYCRLSKVDFIVQEYIDHPQEAGIFYYRMPGEKRGHISGIVGKEFLSVTGDGTSTIETLLEQQDRALLQLPSLRITLGAALDIVLPAGQRQVVVPYGNHSRGALFVDLSDKINGTLTNAIDMVCKQIPGFYYGRLDIKFRSWEDLNKGRHFSIIELNGAGSEPTHVYDPGHSLFFAWKEICRHWTILYRISRLNAERRGLSLMNITEGIKMLQHHTRHLKQVRQL
;
A
#
# COMPACT_ATOMS: atom_id res chain seq x y z
N MET A 1 32.44 -15.45 9.01
CA MET A 1 31.34 -15.93 8.14
C MET A 1 31.80 -16.02 6.72
N CYS A 2 31.85 -17.22 6.13
CA CYS A 2 32.71 -17.44 4.97
C CYS A 2 32.10 -18.12 3.78
N THR A 3 31.43 -19.27 3.93
CA THR A 3 30.83 -19.96 2.78
C THR A 3 29.39 -20.32 3.10
N VAL A 4 28.51 -20.12 2.12
CA VAL A 4 27.09 -20.47 2.19
C VAL A 4 26.72 -21.23 0.93
N THR A 5 25.96 -22.31 1.06
CA THR A 5 25.34 -22.99 -0.08
C THR A 5 23.82 -22.96 0.04
N PHE A 6 23.15 -22.89 -1.10
CA PHE A 6 21.72 -23.16 -1.25
C PHE A 6 21.58 -24.33 -2.22
N ILE A 7 20.87 -25.38 -1.82
CA ILE A 7 20.67 -26.57 -2.65
C ILE A 7 19.17 -26.93 -2.62
N PRO A 8 18.45 -26.78 -3.75
CA PRO A 8 17.11 -27.32 -3.88
C PRO A 8 17.15 -28.84 -4.13
N THR A 9 16.18 -29.56 -3.59
CA THR A 9 15.98 -30.99 -3.79
C THR A 9 14.51 -31.26 -4.08
N ALA A 10 14.17 -32.47 -4.53
CA ALA A 10 12.77 -32.85 -4.77
C ALA A 10 11.86 -32.74 -3.53
N THR A 11 12.44 -32.76 -2.32
CA THR A 11 11.68 -32.79 -1.06
C THR A 11 11.71 -31.47 -0.29
N GLY A 12 12.60 -30.55 -0.64
CA GLY A 12 12.81 -29.32 0.12
C GLY A 12 14.11 -28.61 -0.27
N VAL A 13 14.53 -27.66 0.56
CA VAL A 13 15.75 -26.88 0.33
C VAL A 13 16.71 -26.97 1.51
N TYR A 14 18.01 -26.92 1.21
CA TYR A 14 19.08 -26.81 2.19
C TYR A 14 19.76 -25.46 2.11
N LEU A 15 19.96 -24.81 3.26
CA LEU A 15 20.87 -23.67 3.41
C LEU A 15 21.95 -24.04 4.41
N THR A 16 23.20 -24.10 3.97
CA THR A 16 24.33 -24.51 4.83
C THR A 16 25.40 -23.44 4.89
N SER A 17 25.97 -23.20 6.06
CA SER A 17 26.99 -22.16 6.27
C SER A 17 28.18 -22.63 7.11
N ASN A 18 29.38 -22.30 6.64
CA ASN A 18 30.62 -22.32 7.42
C ASN A 18 30.84 -20.98 8.13
N ARG A 19 30.95 -21.04 9.46
CA ARG A 19 31.34 -19.88 10.27
C ARG A 19 32.84 -19.88 10.51
N ASP A 20 33.51 -18.93 9.88
CA ASP A 20 34.91 -18.62 10.14
C ASP A 20 35.01 -17.43 11.09
N GLU A 21 35.85 -17.57 12.11
CA GLU A 21 35.93 -16.63 13.23
C GLU A 21 37.37 -16.49 13.75
N HIS A 22 37.67 -15.34 14.37
CA HIS A 22 38.96 -15.11 15.00
C HIS A 22 39.08 -15.95 16.28
N VAL A 23 40.26 -16.50 16.58
CA VAL A 23 40.48 -17.37 17.75
C VAL A 23 40.19 -16.71 19.11
N THR A 24 40.16 -15.37 19.14
CA THR A 24 39.85 -14.59 20.35
C THR A 24 38.35 -14.38 20.58
N ARG A 25 37.48 -14.75 19.62
CA ARG A 25 36.03 -14.61 19.75
C ARG A 25 35.50 -15.69 20.68
N GLY A 26 34.50 -15.35 21.50
CA GLY A 26 33.82 -16.34 22.33
C GLY A 26 33.18 -17.47 21.50
N ARG A 27 33.15 -18.68 22.07
CA ARG A 27 32.47 -19.83 21.49
C ARG A 27 30.97 -19.56 21.38
N ALA A 28 30.38 -19.81 20.21
CA ALA A 28 28.95 -19.62 20.00
C ALA A 28 28.12 -20.60 20.84
N SER A 29 26.90 -20.19 21.23
CA SER A 29 25.97 -21.11 21.87
C SER A 29 25.43 -22.12 20.86
N ASP A 30 25.04 -23.30 21.36
CA ASP A 30 24.25 -24.25 20.58
C ASP A 30 22.95 -23.57 20.08
N PRO A 31 22.34 -24.04 18.98
CA PRO A 31 21.07 -23.50 18.52
C PRO A 31 19.97 -23.67 19.56
N GLU A 32 19.32 -22.57 19.89
CA GLU A 32 18.19 -22.54 20.82
C GLU A 32 16.99 -21.83 20.19
N HIS A 33 15.82 -22.08 20.79
CA HIS A 33 14.59 -21.40 20.38
C HIS A 33 14.43 -20.09 21.13
N PHE A 34 14.28 -19.01 20.37
CA PHE A 34 14.01 -17.66 20.85
C PHE A 34 12.65 -17.18 20.37
N TYR A 35 12.01 -16.27 21.10
CA TYR A 35 10.74 -15.67 20.70
C TYR A 35 10.95 -14.19 20.30
N GLY A 36 10.35 -13.78 19.18
CA GLY A 36 10.39 -12.39 18.71
C GLY A 36 9.28 -12.11 17.71
N ASN A 37 8.60 -10.95 17.84
CA ASN A 37 7.53 -10.49 16.94
C ASN A 37 6.42 -11.54 16.66
N GLY A 38 6.08 -12.36 17.65
CA GLY A 38 5.04 -13.39 17.52
C GLY A 38 5.45 -14.65 16.75
N TYR A 39 6.75 -14.82 16.48
CA TYR A 39 7.35 -16.01 15.86
C TYR A 39 8.39 -16.64 16.78
N GLN A 40 8.61 -17.95 16.63
CA GLN A 40 9.74 -18.66 17.20
C GLN A 40 10.89 -18.72 16.19
N LEU A 41 12.07 -18.30 16.62
CA LEU A 41 13.31 -18.32 15.86
C LEU A 41 14.23 -19.40 16.44
N LEU A 42 14.97 -20.08 15.57
CA LEU A 42 15.98 -21.07 15.93
C LEU A 42 17.31 -20.62 15.33
N PHE A 43 18.31 -20.39 16.18
CA PHE A 43 19.65 -19.99 15.75
C PHE A 43 20.70 -20.22 16.85
N PRO A 44 21.98 -20.46 16.47
CA PRO A 44 23.11 -20.34 17.39
C PRO A 44 23.44 -18.86 17.65
N LYS A 45 23.88 -18.51 18.86
CA LYS A 45 24.10 -17.11 19.25
C LYS A 45 25.60 -16.79 19.37
N ASP A 46 26.01 -15.67 18.81
CA ASP A 46 27.33 -15.08 19.02
C ASP A 46 27.35 -14.41 20.42
N PRO A 47 28.25 -14.83 21.34
CA PRO A 47 28.24 -14.36 22.72
C PRO A 47 28.69 -12.90 22.84
N ASP A 48 29.56 -12.44 21.95
CA ASP A 48 30.22 -11.14 22.08
C ASP A 48 29.36 -10.00 21.50
N ALA A 49 28.70 -10.25 20.36
CA ALA A 49 27.83 -9.26 19.71
C ALA A 49 26.33 -9.50 19.94
N GLY A 50 25.96 -10.62 20.58
CA GLY A 50 24.57 -11.00 20.88
C GLY A 50 23.71 -11.36 19.67
N GLY A 51 24.27 -11.31 18.45
CA GLY A 51 23.59 -11.59 17.19
C GLY A 51 23.71 -13.04 16.74
N SER A 52 23.29 -13.31 15.50
CA SER A 52 23.52 -14.60 14.83
C SER A 52 24.00 -14.37 13.40
N TRP A 53 24.49 -15.44 12.77
CA TRP A 53 24.87 -15.46 11.37
C TRP A 53 23.97 -16.33 10.50
N ILE A 54 23.08 -17.09 11.12
CA ILE A 54 22.12 -17.98 10.47
C ILE A 54 20.91 -18.13 11.37
N ALA A 55 19.72 -17.99 10.82
CA ALA A 55 18.48 -18.17 11.57
C ALA A 55 17.39 -18.80 10.73
N LEU A 56 16.58 -19.62 11.40
CA LEU A 56 15.40 -20.28 10.87
C LEU A 56 14.17 -19.85 11.67
N LYS A 57 13.08 -19.51 11.00
CA LYS A 57 11.80 -19.16 11.61
C LYS A 57 10.82 -20.33 11.51
N ASP A 58 9.92 -20.43 12.49
CA ASP A 58 8.84 -21.44 12.59
C ASP A 58 7.80 -21.45 11.44
N ASN A 59 7.91 -20.53 10.48
CA ASN A 59 7.11 -20.46 9.26
C ASN A 59 7.89 -20.94 8.01
N GLY A 60 9.15 -21.35 8.16
CA GLY A 60 10.02 -21.78 7.08
C GLY A 60 10.87 -20.68 6.43
N ASP A 61 10.79 -19.42 6.90
CA ASP A 61 11.74 -18.38 6.46
C ASP A 61 13.13 -18.64 7.06
N ALA A 62 14.18 -18.43 6.28
CA ALA A 62 15.55 -18.54 6.75
C ALA A 62 16.43 -17.40 6.21
N VAL A 63 17.38 -16.96 7.02
CA VAL A 63 18.33 -15.90 6.66
C VAL A 63 19.73 -16.34 7.05
N VAL A 64 20.70 -16.16 6.14
CA VAL A 64 22.13 -16.40 6.37
C VAL A 64 22.91 -15.12 6.05
N LEU A 65 23.85 -14.76 6.93
CA LEU A 65 24.68 -13.55 6.82
C LEU A 65 26.08 -13.88 6.30
N LEU A 66 26.53 -13.19 5.25
CA LEU A 66 27.94 -13.14 4.85
C LEU A 66 28.52 -11.74 5.09
N ASN A 67 29.79 -11.71 5.45
CA ASN A 67 30.53 -10.47 5.64
C ASN A 67 30.89 -9.86 4.27
N GLY A 68 30.67 -8.54 4.12
CA GLY A 68 30.95 -7.80 2.89
C GLY A 68 29.84 -7.90 1.85
N ALA A 69 29.85 -6.96 0.91
CA ALA A 69 28.94 -6.92 -0.25
C ALA A 69 29.68 -7.45 -1.49
N PHE A 70 30.06 -6.58 -2.43
CA PHE A 70 30.71 -6.98 -3.69
C PHE A 70 32.23 -7.05 -3.61
N ILE A 71 32.83 -6.18 -2.80
CA ILE A 71 34.29 -6.07 -2.62
C ILE A 71 34.63 -6.07 -1.13
N LYS A 72 35.90 -6.33 -0.82
CA LYS A 72 36.44 -6.17 0.53
C LYS A 72 36.38 -4.69 0.93
N HIS A 73 35.52 -4.35 1.88
CA HIS A 73 35.35 -2.98 2.36
C HIS A 73 36.45 -2.60 3.37
N LEU A 74 36.76 -1.31 3.45
CA LEU A 74 37.57 -0.76 4.54
C LEU A 74 36.71 -0.60 5.79
N ARG A 75 37.21 -1.05 6.94
CA ARG A 75 36.50 -0.94 8.21
C ARG A 75 36.52 0.51 8.71
N GLN A 76 35.38 1.00 9.18
CA GLN A 76 35.16 2.36 9.67
C GLN A 76 34.37 2.34 10.99
N PRO A 77 34.98 1.90 12.10
CA PRO A 77 34.34 2.02 13.42
C PRO A 77 34.23 3.51 13.84
N PRO A 78 33.24 3.88 14.67
CA PRO A 78 32.26 3.00 15.32
C PRO A 78 31.06 2.69 14.42
N TYR A 79 30.63 1.42 14.42
CA TYR A 79 29.39 1.00 13.77
C TYR A 79 28.22 1.07 14.75
N ARG A 80 27.06 1.52 14.26
CA ARG A 80 25.84 1.69 15.06
C ARG A 80 25.33 0.37 15.64
N ARG A 81 25.48 -0.73 14.90
CA ARG A 81 24.99 -2.06 15.30
C ARG A 81 25.74 -3.17 14.59
N SER A 82 25.79 -4.35 15.20
CA SER A 82 26.40 -5.53 14.58
C SER A 82 25.51 -6.10 13.47
N ARG A 83 26.13 -6.62 12.40
CA ARG A 83 25.42 -7.26 11.29
C ARG A 83 24.59 -8.47 11.74
N GLY A 84 25.06 -9.19 12.76
CA GLY A 84 24.33 -10.32 13.31
C GLY A 84 23.03 -9.94 14.03
N LEU A 85 22.97 -8.74 14.63
CA LEU A 85 21.71 -8.21 15.17
C LEU A 85 20.78 -7.72 14.06
N ILE A 86 21.32 -7.17 12.98
CA ILE A 86 20.53 -6.81 11.79
C ILE A 86 19.89 -8.05 11.17
N LEU A 87 20.62 -9.17 11.07
CA LEU A 87 20.04 -10.45 10.65
C LEU A 87 18.85 -10.84 11.53
N LEU A 88 18.96 -10.70 12.86
CA LEU A 88 17.90 -11.04 13.79
C LEU A 88 16.67 -10.11 13.65
N ASP A 89 16.88 -8.81 13.46
CA ASP A 89 15.78 -7.86 13.20
C ASP A 89 15.07 -8.21 11.88
N VAL A 90 15.84 -8.54 10.85
CA VAL A 90 15.34 -8.91 9.52
C VAL A 90 14.53 -10.20 9.58
N ILE A 91 15.09 -11.28 10.14
CA ILE A 91 14.36 -12.55 10.23
C ILE A 91 13.16 -12.40 11.16
N ALA A 92 13.19 -11.65 12.26
CA ALA A 92 12.05 -11.55 13.17
C ALA A 92 10.80 -10.90 12.52
N ALA A 93 10.95 -10.11 11.47
CA ALA A 93 9.83 -9.48 10.80
C ALA A 93 8.92 -10.48 10.03
N PRO A 94 7.63 -10.18 9.81
CA PRO A 94 6.74 -11.02 8.98
C PRO A 94 7.22 -11.19 7.53
N ASP A 95 8.05 -10.26 7.05
CA ASP A 95 8.59 -10.23 5.70
C ASP A 95 10.09 -9.85 5.75
N PRO A 96 11.01 -10.84 5.80
CA PRO A 96 12.44 -10.55 5.94
C PRO A 96 13.02 -9.74 4.77
N GLU A 97 12.62 -10.02 3.53
CA GLU A 97 13.12 -9.30 2.35
C GLU A 97 12.67 -7.83 2.35
N ARG A 98 11.41 -7.59 2.70
CA ARG A 98 10.87 -6.24 2.85
C ARG A 98 11.51 -5.51 4.03
N GLN A 99 11.71 -6.20 5.16
CA GLN A 99 12.36 -5.65 6.33
C GLN A 99 13.77 -5.18 6.01
N PHE A 100 14.55 -5.95 5.23
CA PHE A 100 15.85 -5.51 4.75
C PHE A 100 15.74 -4.21 3.91
N ARG A 101 14.76 -4.12 3.00
CA ARG A 101 14.53 -2.91 2.20
C ARG A 101 14.22 -1.68 3.06
N GLU A 102 13.46 -1.84 4.13
CA GLU A 102 12.94 -0.73 4.94
C GLU A 102 13.87 -0.34 6.11
N THR A 103 14.73 -1.25 6.58
CA THR A 103 15.64 -1.00 7.72
C THR A 103 16.72 0.03 7.39
N THR A 104 16.85 1.12 8.14
CA THR A 104 18.00 2.06 8.05
C THR A 104 19.32 1.32 8.28
N LEU A 105 20.25 1.37 7.31
CA LEU A 105 21.55 0.68 7.36
C LEU A 105 22.75 1.65 7.40
N GLU A 106 22.47 2.94 7.48
CA GLU A 106 23.44 3.98 7.73
C GLU A 106 24.18 3.67 9.05
N GLY A 107 25.51 3.73 8.99
CA GLY A 107 26.40 3.35 10.09
C GLY A 107 26.48 1.84 10.37
N ILE A 108 26.02 0.97 9.45
CA ILE A 108 26.19 -0.49 9.52
C ILE A 108 27.28 -0.93 8.55
N GLU A 109 28.17 -1.83 9.02
CA GLU A 109 29.24 -2.42 8.21
C GLU A 109 28.68 -3.23 7.03
N PRO A 110 29.25 -3.15 5.80
CA PRO A 110 28.76 -3.88 4.62
C PRO A 110 28.58 -5.39 4.80
N PHE A 111 27.52 -5.92 4.20
CA PHE A 111 27.12 -7.33 4.33
C PHE A 111 26.23 -7.84 3.20
N THR A 112 26.09 -9.16 3.16
CA THR A 112 25.16 -9.87 2.28
C THR A 112 24.25 -10.76 3.13
N LEU A 113 22.94 -10.75 2.86
CA LEU A 113 21.98 -11.71 3.38
C LEU A 113 21.48 -12.61 2.25
N VAL A 114 21.54 -13.92 2.46
CA VAL A 114 20.81 -14.90 1.66
C VAL A 114 19.49 -15.16 2.39
N VAL A 115 18.37 -14.80 1.77
CA VAL A 115 17.04 -14.82 2.37
C VAL A 115 16.16 -15.81 1.62
N TRP A 116 15.78 -16.88 2.29
CA TRP A 116 14.75 -17.82 1.82
C TRP A 116 13.41 -17.45 2.46
N ARG A 117 12.39 -17.21 1.62
CA ARG A 117 11.06 -16.83 2.10
C ARG A 117 9.99 -17.20 1.09
N ASN A 118 8.95 -17.89 1.54
CA ASN A 118 7.75 -18.20 0.75
C ASN A 118 8.09 -18.78 -0.65
N GLY A 119 9.02 -19.73 -0.70
CA GLY A 119 9.46 -20.38 -1.95
C GLY A 119 10.37 -19.52 -2.84
N LYS A 120 10.81 -18.34 -2.38
CA LYS A 120 11.69 -17.43 -3.12
C LYS A 120 13.03 -17.28 -2.43
N LEU A 121 14.10 -17.28 -3.22
CA LEU A 121 15.47 -17.07 -2.78
C LEU A 121 15.94 -15.67 -3.18
N TRP A 122 16.36 -14.87 -2.21
CA TRP A 122 16.85 -13.52 -2.43
C TRP A 122 18.29 -13.38 -1.96
N GLU A 123 19.09 -12.67 -2.75
CA GLU A 123 20.37 -12.14 -2.33
C GLU A 123 20.22 -10.64 -2.06
N CYS A 124 20.44 -10.22 -0.81
CA CYS A 124 20.29 -8.85 -0.35
C CYS A 124 21.63 -8.31 0.11
N ARG A 125 22.18 -7.30 -0.56
CA ARG A 125 23.52 -6.73 -0.22
C ARG A 125 23.41 -5.29 0.23
N TRP A 126 24.14 -4.95 1.29
CA TRP A 126 24.39 -3.58 1.73
C TRP A 126 25.85 -3.25 1.49
N ASP A 127 26.14 -2.35 0.54
CA ASP A 127 27.52 -2.01 0.15
C ASP A 127 28.13 -0.87 0.98
N GLY A 128 27.37 -0.28 1.91
CA GLY A 128 27.76 0.88 2.71
C GLY A 128 27.13 2.19 2.23
N PHE A 129 26.60 2.22 1.01
CA PHE A 129 25.97 3.40 0.40
C PHE A 129 24.53 3.10 -0.01
N GLN A 130 24.28 1.94 -0.63
CA GLN A 130 22.99 1.55 -1.17
C GLN A 130 22.71 0.05 -0.96
N LYS A 131 21.42 -0.28 -1.01
CA LYS A 131 20.93 -1.65 -0.90
C LYS A 131 20.68 -2.25 -2.27
N HIS A 132 21.14 -3.48 -2.45
CA HIS A 132 20.94 -4.27 -3.65
C HIS A 132 20.12 -5.51 -3.33
N ARG A 133 19.26 -5.90 -4.25
CA ARG A 133 18.42 -7.09 -4.09
C ARG A 133 18.32 -7.81 -5.42
N LEU A 134 18.64 -9.10 -5.41
CA LEU A 134 18.55 -9.98 -6.56
C LEU A 134 17.67 -11.17 -6.20
N LEU A 135 16.59 -11.35 -6.96
CA LEU A 135 15.78 -12.57 -6.90
C LEU A 135 16.50 -13.66 -7.69
N LEU A 136 16.81 -14.76 -7.04
CA LEU A 136 17.48 -15.91 -7.63
C LEU A 136 16.47 -16.99 -7.99
N ASP A 137 16.86 -17.84 -8.94
CA ASP A 137 16.07 -18.97 -9.40
C ASP A 137 16.13 -20.09 -8.35
N ALA A 138 15.04 -20.28 -7.60
CA ALA A 138 14.98 -21.22 -6.49
C ALA A 138 15.15 -22.69 -6.91
N GLU A 139 15.11 -23.00 -8.21
CA GLU A 139 15.33 -24.35 -8.75
C GLU A 139 16.82 -24.65 -8.99
N LYS A 140 17.71 -23.66 -8.80
CA LYS A 140 19.16 -23.81 -8.99
C LYS A 140 19.92 -23.81 -7.67
N ALA A 141 21.02 -24.55 -7.65
CA ALA A 141 21.96 -24.55 -6.55
C ALA A 141 22.93 -23.35 -6.64
N TYR A 142 23.31 -22.78 -5.50
CA TYR A 142 24.20 -21.62 -5.41
C TYR A 142 25.21 -21.79 -4.29
N ILE A 143 26.38 -21.17 -4.46
CA ILE A 143 27.40 -21.02 -3.43
C ILE A 143 27.87 -19.56 -3.36
N TRP A 144 28.01 -19.06 -2.14
CA TRP A 144 28.57 -17.75 -1.83
C TRP A 144 29.82 -17.88 -0.98
N SER A 145 30.78 -17.01 -1.25
CA SER A 145 32.00 -16.86 -0.45
C SER A 145 32.12 -15.41 0.03
N SER A 146 32.51 -15.20 1.28
CA SER A 146 32.68 -13.85 1.84
C SER A 146 33.87 -13.13 1.21
N VAL A 147 33.59 -12.01 0.55
CA VAL A 147 34.59 -11.13 -0.09
C VAL A 147 35.58 -10.52 0.90
N THR A 148 35.29 -10.57 2.21
CA THR A 148 36.21 -10.08 3.24
C THR A 148 37.38 -11.03 3.51
N LEU A 149 37.18 -12.31 3.20
CA LEU A 149 38.13 -13.39 3.51
C LEU A 149 38.66 -14.09 2.26
N TYR A 150 37.87 -14.13 1.17
CA TYR A 150 38.26 -14.75 -0.09
C TYR A 150 38.40 -13.73 -1.21
N ASN A 151 39.47 -13.84 -1.98
CA ASN A 151 39.62 -13.12 -3.25
C ASN A 151 38.81 -13.80 -4.36
N GLU A 152 38.78 -13.18 -5.54
CA GLU A 152 37.99 -13.68 -6.68
C GLU A 152 38.44 -15.08 -7.12
N LEU A 153 39.75 -15.35 -7.13
CA LEU A 153 40.30 -16.65 -7.53
C LEU A 153 39.91 -17.77 -6.55
N GLU A 154 40.03 -17.52 -5.24
CA GLU A 154 39.60 -18.44 -4.19
C GLU A 154 38.09 -18.68 -4.22
N ALA A 155 37.29 -17.65 -4.51
CA ALA A 155 35.85 -17.78 -4.66
C ALA A 155 35.46 -18.62 -5.89
N GLN A 156 36.15 -18.45 -7.03
CA GLN A 156 35.94 -19.26 -8.22
C GLN A 156 36.35 -20.72 -7.98
N GLU A 157 37.44 -20.96 -7.27
CA GLU A 157 37.88 -22.32 -6.96
C GLU A 157 36.84 -23.07 -6.11
N ARG A 158 36.29 -22.43 -5.08
CA ARG A 158 35.19 -23.00 -4.28
C ARG A 158 33.94 -23.25 -5.10
N LYS A 159 33.63 -22.37 -6.05
CA LYS A 159 32.51 -22.54 -6.98
C LYS A 159 32.72 -23.77 -7.86
N GLN A 160 33.94 -23.98 -8.35
CA GLN A 160 34.28 -25.17 -9.13
C GLN A 160 34.12 -26.44 -8.30
N TRP A 161 34.67 -26.48 -7.07
CA TRP A 161 34.51 -27.64 -6.18
C TRP A 161 33.05 -27.97 -5.89
N PHE A 162 32.20 -26.95 -5.73
CA PHE A 162 30.78 -27.12 -5.50
C PHE A 162 30.07 -27.72 -6.72
N HIS A 163 30.37 -27.22 -7.92
CA HIS A 163 29.79 -27.75 -9.16
C HIS A 163 30.25 -29.18 -9.42
N ASP A 164 31.56 -29.46 -9.30
CA ASP A 164 32.11 -30.81 -9.47
C ASP A 164 31.47 -31.81 -8.49
N TRP A 165 31.25 -31.38 -7.24
CA TRP A 165 30.59 -32.21 -6.23
C TRP A 165 29.10 -32.44 -6.54
N LEU A 166 28.37 -31.41 -6.97
CA LEU A 166 26.97 -31.54 -7.37
C LEU A 166 26.82 -32.50 -8.56
N ASP A 167 27.67 -32.36 -9.57
CA ASP A 167 27.66 -33.20 -10.77
C ASP A 167 27.95 -34.67 -10.43
N GLN A 168 28.80 -34.94 -9.43
CA GLN A 168 29.08 -36.31 -8.97
C GLN A 168 27.94 -36.94 -8.17
N LYS A 169 27.09 -36.14 -7.50
CA LYS A 169 26.09 -36.65 -6.54
C LYS A 169 24.69 -36.81 -7.13
N HIS A 170 24.36 -36.12 -8.23
CA HIS A 170 23.06 -36.18 -8.89
C HIS A 170 21.89 -36.11 -7.86
N ASP A 171 20.97 -37.07 -7.88
CA ASP A 171 19.75 -37.07 -7.04
C ASP A 171 19.98 -37.57 -5.60
N GLN A 172 21.20 -37.95 -5.21
CA GLN A 172 21.49 -38.55 -3.89
C GLN A 172 21.91 -37.52 -2.82
N ILE A 173 21.55 -36.25 -2.99
CA ILE A 173 21.94 -35.18 -2.06
C ILE A 173 21.09 -35.24 -0.78
N ASN A 174 21.75 -35.43 0.35
CA ASN A 174 21.15 -35.39 1.69
C ASN A 174 22.01 -34.54 2.65
N SER A 175 21.49 -34.31 3.87
CA SER A 175 22.15 -33.48 4.89
C SER A 175 23.58 -33.93 5.22
N GLU A 176 23.84 -35.23 5.28
CA GLU A 176 25.16 -35.78 5.63
C GLU A 176 26.18 -35.51 4.52
N GLU A 177 25.80 -35.70 3.26
CA GLU A 177 26.65 -35.41 2.11
C GLU A 177 26.96 -33.92 1.98
N ILE A 178 25.98 -33.06 2.25
CA ILE A 178 26.20 -31.61 2.29
C ILE A 178 27.17 -31.24 3.42
N LEU A 179 26.97 -31.76 4.63
CA LEU A 179 27.89 -31.51 5.74
C LEU A 179 29.30 -32.02 5.43
N ARG A 180 29.42 -33.19 4.79
CA ARG A 180 30.70 -33.75 4.36
C ARG A 180 31.40 -32.86 3.35
N PHE A 181 30.69 -32.32 2.36
CA PHE A 181 31.23 -31.32 1.43
C PHE A 181 31.73 -30.09 2.19
N HIS A 182 30.90 -29.53 3.07
CA HIS A 182 31.26 -28.35 3.87
C HIS A 182 32.42 -28.60 4.86
N GLN A 183 32.69 -29.85 5.22
CA GLN A 183 33.76 -30.23 6.13
C GLN A 183 35.08 -30.56 5.43
N HIS A 184 35.03 -31.11 4.21
CA HIS A 184 36.21 -31.72 3.57
C HIS A 184 36.56 -31.16 2.19
N ALA A 185 35.71 -30.36 1.56
CA ALA A 185 36.01 -29.83 0.22
C ALA A 185 37.25 -28.92 0.24
N GLY A 186 38.13 -29.15 -0.74
CA GLY A 186 39.38 -28.44 -0.93
C GLY A 186 40.48 -29.35 -1.50
N LYS A 187 41.66 -28.78 -1.73
CA LYS A 187 42.82 -29.49 -2.32
C LYS A 187 43.95 -29.78 -1.31
N GLY A 188 43.61 -29.82 -0.02
CA GLY A 188 44.60 -30.07 1.05
C GLY A 188 45.36 -28.82 1.52
N ASP A 189 45.12 -27.64 0.92
CA ASP A 189 45.58 -26.36 1.46
C ASP A 189 44.70 -25.94 2.64
N VAL A 190 45.19 -26.17 3.85
CA VAL A 190 44.50 -25.85 5.11
C VAL A 190 44.13 -24.36 5.20
N ARG A 191 44.78 -23.45 4.46
CA ARG A 191 44.45 -22.02 4.45
C ARG A 191 43.18 -21.69 3.65
N ASN A 192 42.82 -22.54 2.69
CA ASN A 192 41.80 -22.25 1.67
C ASN A 192 40.75 -23.35 1.48
N ASN A 193 40.88 -24.51 2.12
CA ASN A 193 39.81 -25.51 2.24
C ASN A 193 38.52 -24.92 2.84
N LEU A 194 37.36 -25.55 2.61
CA LEU A 194 36.10 -25.07 3.19
C LEU A 194 36.12 -25.00 4.72
N VAL A 195 36.80 -25.96 5.36
CA VAL A 195 37.28 -25.84 6.73
C VAL A 195 38.69 -25.29 6.69
N MET A 196 38.84 -24.00 6.96
CA MET A 196 40.13 -23.30 6.87
C MET A 196 40.75 -23.07 8.25
N ASN A 197 42.08 -22.97 8.27
CA ASN A 197 42.87 -22.43 9.37
C ASN A 197 44.00 -21.56 8.79
N ARG A 198 43.93 -20.24 9.03
CA ARG A 198 44.94 -19.25 8.62
C ARG A 198 45.79 -18.87 9.83
N GLU A 199 46.91 -19.56 9.99
CA GLU A 199 47.96 -19.29 11.00
C GLU A 199 47.44 -19.20 12.44
N ASN A 200 46.43 -20.03 12.81
CA ASN A 200 45.79 -20.01 14.12
C ASN A 200 45.23 -18.62 14.53
N LYS A 201 44.97 -17.73 13.56
CA LYS A 201 44.31 -16.44 13.81
C LYS A 201 42.84 -16.48 13.46
N ILE A 202 42.49 -17.08 12.32
CA ILE A 202 41.11 -17.27 11.86
C ILE A 202 40.94 -18.72 11.43
N SER A 203 39.89 -19.37 11.94
CA SER A 203 39.55 -20.75 11.58
C SER A 203 38.05 -20.95 11.44
N THR A 204 37.65 -21.97 10.71
CA THR A 204 36.25 -22.43 10.68
C THR A 204 35.92 -23.09 12.02
N VAL A 205 34.97 -22.51 12.75
CA VAL A 205 34.59 -22.97 14.10
C VAL A 205 33.31 -23.80 14.11
N SER A 206 32.44 -23.63 13.12
CA SER A 206 31.20 -24.42 13.04
C SER A 206 30.63 -24.50 11.63
N ILE A 207 29.85 -25.57 11.39
CA ILE A 207 29.03 -25.76 10.19
C ILE A 207 27.56 -25.80 10.65
N THR A 208 26.70 -25.00 10.03
CA THR A 208 25.26 -24.97 10.35
C THR A 208 24.45 -25.24 9.09
N SER A 209 23.62 -26.27 9.08
CA SER A 209 22.72 -26.61 7.99
C SER A 209 21.27 -26.46 8.41
N ILE A 210 20.48 -25.80 7.58
CA ILE A 210 19.02 -25.67 7.68
C ILE A 210 18.40 -26.53 6.58
N PHE A 211 17.46 -27.39 6.95
CA PHE A 211 16.60 -28.11 6.01
C PHE A 211 15.14 -27.65 6.17
N ILE A 212 14.50 -27.35 5.04
CA ILE A 212 13.12 -26.85 4.97
C ILE A 212 12.35 -27.70 3.96
N ALA A 213 11.40 -28.49 4.45
CA ALA A 213 10.52 -29.34 3.65
C ALA A 213 9.08 -29.30 4.20
N GLY A 214 8.23 -28.44 3.63
CA GLY A 214 6.88 -28.22 4.15
C GLY A 214 6.92 -27.77 5.62
N ASP A 215 6.31 -28.55 6.50
CA ASP A 215 6.32 -28.32 7.96
C ASP A 215 7.54 -28.94 8.68
N HIS A 216 8.37 -29.71 7.97
CA HIS A 216 9.59 -30.28 8.53
C HIS A 216 10.73 -29.27 8.44
N LEU A 217 10.99 -28.57 9.56
CA LEU A 217 12.02 -27.55 9.68
C LEU A 217 13.09 -28.02 10.66
N LYS A 218 14.31 -28.18 10.19
CA LYS A 218 15.42 -28.78 10.94
C LYS A 218 16.67 -27.93 10.82
N MET A 219 17.38 -27.76 11.94
CA MET A 219 18.70 -27.15 11.99
C MET A 219 19.70 -28.16 12.58
N GLN A 220 20.76 -28.43 11.84
CA GLN A 220 21.92 -29.19 12.29
C GLN A 220 23.09 -28.23 12.49
N TYR A 221 23.73 -28.32 13.64
CA TYR A 221 24.87 -27.49 14.03
C TYR A 221 26.01 -28.39 14.48
N ARG A 222 27.13 -28.32 13.77
CA ARG A 222 28.38 -29.02 14.09
C ARG A 222 29.39 -28.00 14.58
N ASP A 223 29.71 -28.08 15.87
CA ASP A 223 30.78 -27.32 16.50
C ASP A 223 32.11 -28.06 16.28
N LEU A 224 32.99 -27.47 15.47
CA LEU A 224 34.28 -28.07 15.13
C LEU A 224 35.31 -27.91 16.25
N GLN A 225 35.11 -26.98 17.18
CA GLN A 225 36.06 -26.73 18.27
C GLN A 225 35.99 -27.82 19.35
N ILE A 226 34.80 -28.40 19.55
CA ILE A 226 34.58 -29.49 20.53
C ILE A 226 34.06 -30.78 19.90
N SER A 227 34.02 -30.86 18.56
CA SER A 227 33.50 -32.00 17.81
C SER A 227 32.11 -32.46 18.28
N ARG A 228 31.19 -31.50 18.45
CA ARG A 228 29.83 -31.76 18.94
C ARG A 228 28.79 -31.41 17.88
N ASP A 229 27.87 -32.35 17.67
CA ASP A 229 26.72 -32.15 16.80
C ASP A 229 25.45 -31.93 17.62
N VAL A 230 24.69 -30.92 17.24
CA VAL A 230 23.39 -30.59 17.81
C VAL A 230 22.38 -30.52 16.69
N GLU A 231 21.30 -31.25 16.87
CA GLU A 231 20.13 -31.18 15.99
C GLU A 231 18.95 -30.60 16.75
N LYS A 232 18.28 -29.63 16.12
CA LYS A 232 17.04 -29.03 16.62
C LYS A 232 16.01 -29.03 15.51
N ILE A 233 14.80 -29.45 15.85
CA ILE A 233 13.66 -29.50 14.95
C ILE A 233 12.58 -28.60 15.54
N PHE A 234 11.87 -27.85 14.69
CA PHE A 234 10.64 -27.21 15.14
C PHE A 234 9.57 -28.27 15.40
N THR A 235 9.31 -28.58 16.67
CA THR A 235 8.14 -29.36 17.08
C THR A 235 6.95 -28.43 17.16
N ARG A 236 6.19 -28.29 16.07
CA ARG A 236 4.91 -27.57 16.13
C ARG A 236 3.96 -28.32 17.06
N LYS A 237 3.63 -27.73 18.22
CA LYS A 237 2.34 -28.00 18.87
C LYS A 237 1.26 -27.44 17.95
N ASP A 238 0.69 -28.36 17.18
CA ASP A 238 -0.31 -28.13 16.16
C ASP A 238 -1.61 -27.58 16.80
N ARG A 239 -1.73 -26.24 16.86
CA ARG A 239 -3.01 -25.54 17.16
C ARG A 239 -3.02 -24.07 16.76
N ALA A 240 -1.91 -23.35 16.85
CA ALA A 240 -1.88 -21.89 16.60
C ALA A 240 -1.63 -21.51 15.13
N SER A 241 -0.74 -22.21 14.42
CA SER A 241 -0.43 -21.95 13.01
C SER A 241 -1.54 -22.38 12.07
N ARG A 242 -2.14 -23.56 12.32
CA ARG A 242 -3.31 -24.05 11.59
C ARG A 242 -4.53 -23.15 11.83
N LYS A 243 -4.75 -22.66 13.06
CA LYS A 243 -5.78 -21.64 13.34
C LYS A 243 -5.50 -20.32 12.63
N LYS A 244 -4.27 -19.78 12.66
CA LYS A 244 -3.94 -18.54 11.92
C LYS A 244 -4.07 -18.70 10.40
N ALA A 245 -3.68 -19.85 9.84
CA ALA A 245 -3.85 -20.15 8.42
C ALA A 245 -5.33 -20.32 8.06
N ILE A 246 -6.11 -21.04 8.87
CA ILE A 246 -7.56 -21.20 8.71
C ILE A 246 -8.25 -19.84 8.82
N VAL A 247 -7.93 -19.01 9.82
CA VAL A 247 -8.48 -17.65 9.96
C VAL A 247 -8.10 -16.79 8.77
N LYS A 248 -6.84 -16.84 8.30
CA LYS A 248 -6.42 -16.10 7.11
C LYS A 248 -7.17 -16.56 5.84
N TRP A 249 -7.37 -17.86 5.69
CA TRP A 249 -8.19 -18.43 4.61
C TRP A 249 -9.67 -18.06 4.73
N GLN A 250 -10.25 -18.10 5.93
CA GLN A 250 -11.62 -17.69 6.21
C GLN A 250 -11.83 -16.21 5.88
N LEU A 251 -10.91 -15.34 6.30
CA LEU A 251 -10.94 -13.91 5.98
C LEU A 251 -10.79 -13.68 4.47
N ALA A 252 -9.90 -14.41 3.80
CA ALA A 252 -9.74 -14.33 2.34
C ALA A 252 -11.00 -14.79 1.60
N ALA A 253 -11.58 -15.94 1.99
CA ALA A 253 -12.83 -16.45 1.44
C ALA A 253 -13.99 -15.48 1.69
N ARG A 254 -14.09 -14.91 2.90
CA ARG A 254 -15.10 -13.89 3.23
C ARG A 254 -14.95 -12.64 2.36
N ARG A 255 -13.73 -12.16 2.11
CA ARG A 255 -13.50 -11.05 1.16
C ARG A 255 -13.99 -11.36 -0.25
N ILE A 256 -13.75 -12.59 -0.73
CA ILE A 256 -14.22 -13.05 -2.03
C ILE A 256 -15.76 -13.09 -2.04
N MET A 257 -16.38 -13.68 -1.02
CA MET A 257 -17.84 -13.75 -0.89
C MET A 257 -18.47 -12.36 -0.83
N ILE A 258 -17.93 -11.44 -0.02
CA ILE A 258 -18.41 -10.05 0.03
C ILE A 258 -18.41 -9.46 -1.39
N ARG A 259 -17.28 -9.52 -2.10
CA ARG A 259 -17.18 -8.99 -3.47
C ARG A 259 -18.07 -9.73 -4.48
N ALA A 260 -18.42 -10.99 -4.26
CA ALA A 260 -19.29 -11.74 -5.15
C ALA A 260 -20.76 -11.37 -4.97
N PHE A 261 -21.22 -11.18 -3.73
CA PHE A 261 -22.64 -10.95 -3.41
C PHE A 261 -23.03 -9.48 -3.27
N HIS A 262 -22.06 -8.58 -3.07
CA HIS A 262 -22.29 -7.15 -2.87
C HIS A 262 -21.79 -6.39 -4.09
N TRP A 263 -22.73 -6.04 -4.97
CA TRP A 263 -22.46 -5.48 -6.28
C TRP A 263 -21.83 -4.09 -6.21
N GLU A 264 -22.01 -3.36 -5.11
CA GLU A 264 -21.40 -2.04 -4.89
C GLU A 264 -19.86 -2.09 -4.87
N TYR A 265 -19.28 -3.28 -4.63
CA TYR A 265 -17.83 -3.50 -4.70
C TYR A 265 -17.35 -4.03 -6.06
N TRP A 266 -18.25 -4.25 -7.02
CA TRP A 266 -17.87 -4.76 -8.33
C TRP A 266 -17.04 -3.73 -9.11
N PRO A 267 -16.09 -4.19 -9.95
CA PRO A 267 -15.40 -3.30 -10.86
C PRO A 267 -16.37 -2.49 -11.73
N SER A 268 -16.07 -1.20 -11.93
CA SER A 268 -16.98 -0.27 -12.63
C SER A 268 -17.38 -0.74 -14.03
N TYR A 269 -16.50 -1.45 -14.75
CA TYR A 269 -16.82 -1.97 -16.09
C TYR A 269 -17.92 -3.04 -16.08
N LEU A 270 -18.10 -3.80 -14.99
CA LEU A 270 -19.19 -4.77 -14.87
C LEU A 270 -20.52 -4.06 -14.59
N ILE A 271 -20.50 -2.99 -13.80
CA ILE A 271 -21.69 -2.19 -13.48
C ILE A 271 -22.13 -1.40 -14.71
N TYR A 272 -21.19 -0.74 -15.39
CA TYR A 272 -21.50 0.18 -16.50
C TYR A 272 -21.63 -0.50 -17.87
N GLY A 273 -21.02 -1.67 -18.07
CA GLY A 273 -21.04 -2.40 -19.35
C GLY A 273 -22.44 -2.54 -19.96
N PRO A 274 -23.44 -3.07 -19.21
CA PRO A 274 -24.79 -3.22 -19.72
C PRO A 274 -25.49 -1.90 -20.04
N VAL A 275 -25.31 -0.88 -19.18
CA VAL A 275 -25.99 0.42 -19.40
C VAL A 275 -25.35 1.24 -20.52
N TYR A 276 -24.08 1.01 -20.89
CA TYR A 276 -23.47 1.71 -22.04
C TYR A 276 -24.24 1.53 -23.36
N ILE A 277 -25.04 0.47 -23.51
CA ILE A 277 -25.98 0.32 -24.64
C ILE A 277 -26.96 1.51 -24.69
N TYR A 278 -27.45 1.94 -23.53
CA TYR A 278 -28.33 3.10 -23.40
C TYR A 278 -27.60 4.43 -23.68
N TRP A 279 -26.34 4.56 -23.27
CA TRP A 279 -25.50 5.71 -23.65
C TRP A 279 -25.34 5.82 -25.17
N LEU A 280 -25.09 4.70 -25.85
CA LEU A 280 -24.98 4.63 -27.30
C LEU A 280 -26.29 5.03 -27.97
N TRP A 281 -27.44 4.57 -27.45
CA TRP A 281 -28.75 5.00 -27.94
C TRP A 281 -28.96 6.52 -27.82
N LEU A 282 -28.61 7.12 -26.68
CA LEU A 282 -28.65 8.58 -26.49
C LEU A 282 -27.68 9.31 -27.45
N SER A 283 -26.51 8.73 -27.69
CA SER A 283 -25.51 9.28 -28.60
C SER A 283 -26.02 9.34 -30.05
N ILE A 284 -26.72 8.29 -30.50
CA ILE A 284 -27.38 8.26 -31.81
C ILE A 284 -28.44 9.36 -31.89
N LYS A 285 -29.31 9.47 -30.86
CA LYS A 285 -30.33 10.53 -30.80
C LYS A 285 -29.74 11.94 -30.75
N ALA A 286 -28.59 12.11 -30.12
CA ALA A 286 -27.88 13.39 -30.06
C ALA A 286 -27.11 13.72 -31.33
N ARG A 287 -26.82 12.71 -32.17
CA ARG A 287 -25.81 12.76 -33.24
C ARG A 287 -24.43 13.16 -32.73
N SER A 288 -24.10 12.80 -31.49
CA SER A 288 -22.79 13.00 -30.87
C SER A 288 -22.58 11.98 -29.76
N PHE A 289 -21.44 11.29 -29.79
CA PHE A 289 -21.05 10.39 -28.68
C PHE A 289 -20.76 11.15 -27.38
N PHE A 290 -20.28 12.38 -27.50
CA PHE A 290 -19.98 13.30 -26.40
C PHE A 290 -21.14 14.27 -26.20
N PHE A 291 -22.37 13.76 -26.22
CA PHE A 291 -23.59 14.57 -26.17
C PHE A 291 -23.68 15.42 -24.90
N PHE A 292 -23.00 15.08 -23.82
CA PHE A 292 -22.99 15.81 -22.55
C PHE A 292 -22.28 17.17 -22.61
N SER A 293 -21.51 17.44 -23.66
CA SER A 293 -20.59 18.57 -23.78
C SER A 293 -21.22 19.97 -23.64
N ALA A 294 -22.53 20.11 -23.85
CA ALA A 294 -23.26 21.36 -23.65
C ALA A 294 -24.11 21.37 -22.35
N ALA A 295 -23.99 20.36 -21.48
CA ALA A 295 -24.81 20.26 -20.28
C ALA A 295 -24.54 21.40 -19.29
N ASN A 296 -23.27 21.75 -19.08
CA ASN A 296 -22.86 22.84 -18.20
C ASN A 296 -21.96 23.84 -18.96
N PRO A 297 -22.53 24.79 -19.74
CA PRO A 297 -21.74 25.67 -20.59
C PRO A 297 -20.71 26.56 -19.87
N GLY A 298 -20.86 26.78 -18.56
CA GLY A 298 -19.92 27.57 -17.77
C GLY A 298 -18.77 26.76 -17.18
N ILE A 299 -18.74 25.44 -17.40
CA ILE A 299 -17.71 24.54 -16.87
C ILE A 299 -16.96 23.89 -18.03
N ARG A 300 -15.63 23.87 -17.96
CA ARG A 300 -14.77 23.21 -18.95
C ARG A 300 -15.21 21.77 -19.20
N ASN A 301 -15.39 21.39 -20.47
CA ASN A 301 -15.89 20.07 -20.88
C ASN A 301 -17.21 19.66 -20.19
N ALA A 302 -18.05 20.63 -19.81
CA ALA A 302 -19.24 20.46 -18.99
C ALA A 302 -19.01 19.79 -17.62
N GLY A 303 -17.75 19.69 -17.19
CA GLY A 303 -17.35 18.97 -15.98
C GLY A 303 -17.40 17.45 -16.12
N PHE A 304 -17.05 16.92 -17.29
CA PHE A 304 -16.89 15.49 -17.52
C PHE A 304 -15.46 15.00 -17.31
N ALA A 305 -14.48 15.81 -17.69
CA ALA A 305 -13.06 15.52 -17.56
C ALA A 305 -12.23 16.81 -17.53
N GLN A 306 -11.04 16.72 -16.94
CA GLN A 306 -10.11 17.85 -16.77
C GLN A 306 -10.66 19.01 -15.91
N GLU A 307 -11.46 18.71 -14.90
CA GLU A 307 -11.95 19.69 -13.95
C GLU A 307 -10.84 20.13 -13.00
N ARG A 308 -10.52 21.44 -13.05
CA ARG A 308 -9.60 22.08 -12.10
C ARG A 308 -10.40 22.63 -10.94
N LYS A 309 -10.09 22.17 -9.72
CA LYS A 309 -10.83 22.57 -8.52
C LYS A 309 -10.75 24.08 -8.30
N SER A 310 -9.61 24.70 -8.58
CA SER A 310 -9.47 26.16 -8.49
C SER A 310 -10.46 26.91 -9.38
N GLU A 311 -10.59 26.49 -10.64
CA GLU A 311 -11.50 27.14 -11.62
C GLU A 311 -12.97 26.94 -11.23
N ILE A 312 -13.32 25.78 -10.67
CA ILE A 312 -14.68 25.52 -10.19
C ILE A 312 -15.02 26.39 -8.97
N TYR A 313 -14.11 26.54 -8.01
CA TYR A 313 -14.35 27.39 -6.84
C TYR A 313 -14.53 28.87 -7.20
N ASP A 314 -13.80 29.36 -8.20
CA ASP A 314 -13.96 30.74 -8.69
C ASP A 314 -15.38 31.02 -9.24
N LEU A 315 -16.15 29.98 -9.62
CA LEU A 315 -17.54 30.09 -10.09
C LEU A 315 -18.57 30.08 -8.96
N ILE A 316 -18.19 29.67 -7.74
CA ILE A 316 -19.09 29.53 -6.60
C ILE A 316 -18.97 30.79 -5.73
N PRO A 317 -20.07 31.36 -5.21
CA PRO A 317 -19.95 32.45 -4.25
C PRO A 317 -19.15 32.03 -3.00
N GLN A 318 -18.18 32.84 -2.57
CA GLN A 318 -17.21 32.52 -1.52
C GLN A 318 -17.83 32.00 -0.21
N GLN A 319 -19.03 32.46 0.14
CA GLN A 319 -19.73 32.04 1.36
C GLN A 319 -20.15 30.56 1.37
N TYR A 320 -20.15 29.88 0.22
CA TYR A 320 -20.60 28.49 0.09
C TYR A 320 -19.45 27.49 -0.02
N TYR A 321 -18.19 27.91 0.02
CA TYR A 321 -17.06 26.98 -0.04
C TYR A 321 -15.93 27.47 0.88
N PRO A 322 -15.08 26.56 1.38
CA PRO A 322 -14.03 26.91 2.34
C PRO A 322 -12.96 27.81 1.72
N GLN A 323 -12.29 28.63 2.56
CA GLN A 323 -11.19 29.46 2.08
C GLN A 323 -10.11 28.60 1.42
N THR A 324 -9.69 28.99 0.22
CA THR A 324 -8.86 28.16 -0.65
C THR A 324 -7.67 28.96 -1.21
N GLN A 325 -6.51 28.33 -1.22
CA GLN A 325 -5.29 28.82 -1.84
C GLN A 325 -4.85 27.85 -2.95
N PHE A 326 -4.73 28.35 -4.17
CA PHE A 326 -4.13 27.63 -5.28
C PHE A 326 -2.60 27.71 -5.21
N CYS A 327 -1.92 26.58 -5.40
CA CYS A 327 -0.48 26.43 -5.30
C CYS A 327 0.05 25.78 -6.58
N ARG A 328 0.94 26.50 -7.28
CA ARG A 328 1.65 25.93 -8.43
C ARG A 328 2.70 24.93 -7.96
N ALA A 329 2.85 23.82 -8.69
CA ALA A 329 3.90 22.84 -8.43
C ALA A 329 5.27 23.52 -8.37
N GLY A 330 6.09 23.16 -7.38
CA GLY A 330 7.43 23.73 -7.18
C GLY A 330 7.48 25.11 -6.51
N THR A 331 6.33 25.69 -6.11
CA THR A 331 6.33 26.90 -5.29
C THR A 331 6.96 26.62 -3.92
N ALA A 332 7.82 27.51 -3.44
CA ALA A 332 8.48 27.38 -2.14
C ALA A 332 7.45 27.35 -0.99
N PRO A 333 7.55 26.41 -0.04
CA PRO A 333 6.59 26.29 1.07
C PRO A 333 6.39 27.59 1.86
N GLU A 334 7.44 28.37 2.09
CA GLU A 334 7.41 29.62 2.84
C GLU A 334 6.51 30.66 2.15
N THR A 335 6.51 30.66 0.81
CA THR A 335 5.63 31.54 0.02
C THR A 335 4.17 31.15 0.20
N ILE A 336 3.87 29.85 0.21
CA ILE A 336 2.51 29.34 0.43
C ILE A 336 2.05 29.67 1.87
N ILE A 337 2.90 29.45 2.86
CA ILE A 337 2.62 29.75 4.27
C ILE A 337 2.30 31.24 4.45
N ASN A 338 3.08 32.14 3.83
CA ASN A 338 2.83 33.57 3.88
C ASN A 338 1.50 33.96 3.21
N GLN A 339 1.14 33.33 2.10
CA GLN A 339 -0.15 33.53 1.43
C GLN A 339 -1.34 33.03 2.29
N LEU A 340 -1.18 31.91 2.99
CA LEU A 340 -2.20 31.41 3.91
C LEU A 340 -2.39 32.37 5.09
N LYS A 341 -1.30 32.85 5.68
CA LYS A 341 -1.31 33.85 6.77
C LYS A 341 -1.98 35.15 6.35
N SER A 342 -1.67 35.68 5.17
CA SER A 342 -2.29 36.93 4.69
C SER A 342 -3.78 36.79 4.39
N LYS A 343 -4.26 35.58 4.09
CA LYS A 343 -5.68 35.26 3.93
C LYS A 343 -6.38 34.85 5.23
N GLY A 344 -5.67 34.77 6.35
CA GLY A 344 -6.22 34.33 7.64
C GLY A 344 -6.59 32.84 7.68
N ILE A 345 -5.98 32.01 6.84
CA ILE A 345 -6.25 30.56 6.76
C ILE A 345 -5.32 29.83 7.74
N SER A 346 -5.89 29.18 8.75
CA SER A 346 -5.16 28.50 9.83
C SER A 346 -5.32 26.98 9.81
N PHE A 347 -4.34 26.26 10.36
CA PHE A 347 -4.41 24.81 10.54
C PHE A 347 -5.54 24.39 11.50
N PRO A 348 -6.15 23.20 11.30
CA PRO A 348 -5.82 22.20 10.29
C PRO A 348 -6.29 22.56 8.86
N LEU A 349 -5.56 22.08 7.85
CA LEU A 349 -5.81 22.34 6.42
C LEU A 349 -5.97 21.05 5.62
N ILE A 350 -6.73 21.08 4.54
CA ILE A 350 -6.78 20.00 3.55
C ILE A 350 -5.95 20.40 2.33
N ALA A 351 -4.95 19.60 1.98
CA ALA A 351 -4.26 19.68 0.70
C ALA A 351 -4.80 18.62 -0.26
N LYS A 352 -5.08 19.02 -1.50
CA LYS A 352 -5.56 18.13 -2.57
C LYS A 352 -5.07 18.58 -3.95
N PRO A 353 -4.77 17.67 -4.89
CA PRO A 353 -4.42 18.04 -6.25
C PRO A 353 -5.53 18.88 -6.89
N ASP A 354 -5.13 19.91 -7.63
CA ASP A 354 -6.06 20.81 -8.34
C ASP A 354 -6.87 20.00 -9.37
N MET A 355 -6.22 19.05 -10.03
CA MET A 355 -6.84 18.01 -10.82
C MET A 355 -6.52 16.65 -10.21
N GLY A 356 -7.54 15.93 -9.75
CA GLY A 356 -7.36 14.65 -9.09
C GLY A 356 -8.68 13.96 -8.81
N GLU A 357 -8.65 12.64 -8.74
CA GLU A 357 -9.83 11.79 -8.56
C GLU A 357 -9.64 10.82 -7.38
N ARG A 358 -10.76 10.31 -6.84
CA ARG A 358 -10.79 9.21 -5.86
C ARG A 358 -9.94 9.47 -4.60
N GLY A 359 -9.77 10.74 -4.23
CA GLY A 359 -9.01 11.13 -3.03
C GLY A 359 -7.50 10.82 -3.10
N VAL A 360 -6.94 10.60 -4.30
CA VAL A 360 -5.50 10.41 -4.47
C VAL A 360 -4.77 11.68 -4.03
N GLN A 361 -3.74 11.53 -3.18
CA GLN A 361 -2.96 12.62 -2.58
C GLN A 361 -3.76 13.62 -1.74
N VAL A 362 -4.99 13.32 -1.31
CA VAL A 362 -5.69 14.17 -0.34
C VAL A 362 -5.11 13.93 1.05
N LYS A 363 -4.65 14.99 1.72
CA LYS A 363 -4.11 14.93 3.09
C LYS A 363 -4.70 16.01 3.98
N LEU A 364 -4.98 15.63 5.22
CA LEU A 364 -5.21 16.57 6.33
C LEU A 364 -3.85 16.95 6.88
N LEU A 365 -3.60 18.25 7.03
CA LEU A 365 -2.35 18.82 7.50
C LEU A 365 -2.62 19.53 8.83
N HIS A 366 -1.86 19.20 9.86
CA HIS A 366 -1.99 19.80 11.19
C HIS A 366 -0.95 20.88 11.49
N SER A 367 0.08 21.01 10.65
CA SER A 367 1.21 21.91 10.89
C SER A 367 1.88 22.41 9.60
N GLU A 368 2.66 23.50 9.73
CA GLU A 368 3.51 24.02 8.64
C GLU A 368 4.51 22.96 8.14
N ALA A 369 5.09 22.16 9.03
CA ALA A 369 6.02 21.08 8.67
C ALA A 369 5.39 19.98 7.80
N GLU A 370 4.11 19.65 8.06
CA GLU A 370 3.35 18.72 7.22
C GLU A 370 3.06 19.32 5.84
N LEU A 371 2.77 20.62 5.77
CA LEU A 371 2.61 21.33 4.51
C LEU A 371 3.91 21.35 3.69
N GLU A 372 5.05 21.65 4.31
CA GLU A 372 6.36 21.60 3.66
C GLU A 372 6.66 20.22 3.07
N THR A 373 6.36 19.16 3.84
CA THR A 373 6.50 17.78 3.39
C THR A 373 5.60 17.49 2.19
N TYR A 374 4.34 17.96 2.22
CA TYR A 374 3.42 17.83 1.10
C TYR A 374 3.94 18.54 -0.15
N CYS A 375 4.37 19.80 -0.04
CA CYS A 375 4.91 20.59 -1.14
C CYS A 375 6.12 19.93 -1.80
N ARG A 376 7.00 19.31 -1.01
CA ARG A 376 8.19 18.60 -1.52
C ARG A 376 7.85 17.33 -2.31
N LEU A 377 6.81 16.61 -1.88
CA LEU A 377 6.38 15.36 -2.50
C LEU A 377 5.48 15.58 -3.72
N SER A 378 4.69 16.66 -3.72
CA SER A 378 3.77 16.96 -4.81
C SER A 378 4.49 17.51 -6.03
N LYS A 379 4.23 16.92 -7.21
CA LYS A 379 4.79 17.37 -8.50
C LYS A 379 3.74 17.97 -9.44
N VAL A 380 2.53 18.20 -8.94
CA VAL A 380 1.40 18.73 -9.70
C VAL A 380 0.83 19.94 -8.96
N ASP A 381 0.09 20.78 -9.68
CA ASP A 381 -0.61 21.88 -9.04
C ASP A 381 -1.63 21.34 -8.03
N PHE A 382 -1.74 22.03 -6.90
CA PHE A 382 -2.61 21.62 -5.80
C PHE A 382 -3.29 22.83 -5.17
N ILE A 383 -4.30 22.55 -4.35
CA ILE A 383 -4.95 23.55 -3.53
C ILE A 383 -4.79 23.18 -2.06
N VAL A 384 -4.65 24.21 -1.24
CA VAL A 384 -4.69 24.13 0.23
C VAL A 384 -5.94 24.86 0.68
N GLN A 385 -6.72 24.21 1.53
CA GLN A 385 -8.07 24.64 1.86
C GLN A 385 -8.32 24.52 3.37
N GLU A 386 -9.10 25.44 3.92
CA GLU A 386 -9.58 25.37 5.30
C GLU A 386 -10.27 24.01 5.57
N TYR A 387 -9.99 23.41 6.72
CA TYR A 387 -10.66 22.19 7.15
C TYR A 387 -12.06 22.50 7.73
N ILE A 388 -13.10 22.02 7.05
CA ILE A 388 -14.48 22.11 7.55
C ILE A 388 -14.79 20.90 8.45
N ASP A 389 -14.94 21.16 9.75
CA ASP A 389 -15.24 20.17 10.79
C ASP A 389 -16.74 20.02 11.09
N HIS A 390 -17.58 20.21 10.08
CA HIS A 390 -19.00 19.92 10.25
C HIS A 390 -19.25 18.40 10.37
N PRO A 391 -20.17 17.97 11.24
CA PRO A 391 -20.36 16.56 11.59
C PRO A 391 -21.05 15.74 10.51
N GLN A 392 -21.75 16.37 9.55
CA GLN A 392 -22.46 15.68 8.48
C GLN A 392 -21.78 15.93 7.13
N GLU A 393 -21.70 14.89 6.30
CA GLU A 393 -21.23 14.98 4.92
C GLU A 393 -22.25 14.28 3.99
N ALA A 394 -22.64 14.96 2.91
CA ALA A 394 -23.56 14.41 1.92
C ALA A 394 -23.20 14.86 0.50
N GLY A 395 -23.53 14.01 -0.48
CA GLY A 395 -23.54 14.36 -1.90
C GLY A 395 -24.96 14.62 -2.37
N ILE A 396 -25.26 15.83 -2.83
CA ILE A 396 -26.58 16.21 -3.34
C ILE A 396 -26.51 16.28 -4.86
N PHE A 397 -27.27 15.42 -5.54
CA PHE A 397 -27.33 15.43 -6.99
C PHE A 397 -28.40 16.43 -7.45
N TYR A 398 -27.97 17.48 -8.15
CA TYR A 398 -28.82 18.57 -8.59
C TYR A 398 -28.93 18.60 -10.11
N TYR A 399 -30.12 18.95 -10.60
CA TYR A 399 -30.31 19.31 -11.99
C TYR A 399 -31.37 20.40 -12.19
N ARG A 400 -31.31 21.11 -13.32
CA ARG A 400 -32.34 22.06 -13.75
C ARG A 400 -32.43 22.05 -15.27
N MET A 401 -33.62 21.93 -15.85
CA MET A 401 -33.71 22.01 -17.30
C MET A 401 -33.46 23.45 -17.77
N PRO A 402 -32.72 23.66 -18.88
CA PRO A 402 -32.55 24.99 -19.44
C PRO A 402 -33.89 25.66 -19.74
N GLY A 403 -34.13 26.82 -19.13
CA GLY A 403 -35.39 27.56 -19.21
C GLY A 403 -36.33 27.40 -18.02
N GLU A 404 -36.12 26.39 -17.18
CA GLU A 404 -36.93 26.23 -15.97
C GLU A 404 -36.50 27.22 -14.88
N LYS A 405 -37.51 27.73 -14.16
CA LYS A 405 -37.33 28.66 -13.05
C LYS A 405 -36.83 27.99 -11.78
N ARG A 406 -36.97 26.67 -11.64
CA ARG A 406 -36.61 25.90 -10.43
C ARG A 406 -35.81 24.68 -10.84
N GLY A 407 -34.79 24.35 -10.06
CA GLY A 407 -34.08 23.08 -10.15
C GLY A 407 -34.72 22.00 -9.28
N HIS A 408 -34.07 20.84 -9.30
CA HIS A 408 -34.52 19.59 -8.69
C HIS A 408 -33.34 18.87 -8.06
N ILE A 409 -33.60 18.14 -6.97
CA ILE A 409 -32.66 17.18 -6.40
C ILE A 409 -33.10 15.79 -6.86
N SER A 410 -32.20 15.05 -7.51
CA SER A 410 -32.49 13.72 -8.04
C SER A 410 -32.06 12.59 -7.12
N GLY A 411 -31.21 12.87 -6.13
CA GLY A 411 -30.78 11.92 -5.12
C GLY A 411 -29.85 12.58 -4.10
N ILE A 412 -29.77 11.99 -2.91
CA ILE A 412 -28.86 12.42 -1.85
C ILE A 412 -28.12 11.19 -1.32
N VAL A 413 -26.79 11.27 -1.27
CA VAL A 413 -25.96 10.24 -0.62
C VAL A 413 -25.43 10.77 0.71
N GLY A 414 -25.75 10.11 1.81
CA GLY A 414 -25.06 10.28 3.09
C GLY A 414 -23.76 9.51 3.11
N LYS A 415 -22.74 10.03 3.80
CA LYS A 415 -21.44 9.38 3.92
C LYS A 415 -21.13 9.07 5.38
N GLU A 416 -21.10 7.79 5.69
CA GLU A 416 -20.67 7.31 7.02
C GLU A 416 -19.23 6.85 6.96
N PHE A 417 -18.40 7.43 7.82
CA PHE A 417 -16.98 7.11 7.89
C PHE A 417 -16.74 5.76 8.56
N LEU A 418 -15.73 5.04 8.06
CA LEU A 418 -15.31 3.78 8.64
C LEU A 418 -14.89 4.01 10.09
N SER A 419 -15.58 3.36 11.02
CA SER A 419 -15.38 3.52 12.46
C SER A 419 -15.50 2.21 13.19
N VAL A 420 -14.84 2.12 14.34
CA VAL A 420 -14.95 0.99 15.28
C VAL A 420 -15.40 1.52 16.63
N THR A 421 -16.07 0.67 17.39
CA THR A 421 -16.46 0.95 18.78
C THR A 421 -15.76 -0.07 19.66
N GLY A 422 -15.01 0.42 20.66
CA GLY A 422 -14.28 -0.43 21.58
C GLY A 422 -15.20 -1.32 22.40
N ASP A 423 -14.77 -2.55 22.65
CA ASP A 423 -15.38 -3.50 23.58
C ASP A 423 -14.53 -3.67 24.86
N GLY A 424 -13.43 -2.91 24.99
CA GLY A 424 -12.49 -2.97 26.11
C GLY A 424 -11.49 -4.14 26.04
N THR A 425 -11.55 -5.02 25.03
CA THR A 425 -10.74 -6.25 24.98
C THR A 425 -10.10 -6.53 23.61
N SER A 426 -10.81 -6.22 22.52
CA SER A 426 -10.38 -6.43 21.14
C SER A 426 -9.55 -5.26 20.63
N THR A 427 -8.53 -5.57 19.84
CA THR A 427 -7.76 -4.55 19.12
C THR A 427 -8.62 -3.90 18.02
N ILE A 428 -8.26 -2.69 17.58
CA ILE A 428 -8.89 -2.03 16.42
C ILE A 428 -8.89 -2.96 15.21
N GLU A 429 -7.79 -3.69 14.95
CA GLU A 429 -7.74 -4.68 13.87
C GLU A 429 -8.83 -5.74 14.00
N THR A 430 -8.98 -6.32 15.19
CA THR A 430 -9.95 -7.39 15.44
C THR A 430 -11.38 -6.89 15.23
N LEU A 431 -11.68 -5.67 15.67
CA LEU A 431 -12.97 -5.01 15.46
C LEU A 431 -13.25 -4.74 13.98
N LEU A 432 -12.22 -4.36 13.20
CA LEU A 432 -12.33 -4.17 11.75
C LEU A 432 -12.52 -5.50 11.01
N GLU A 433 -11.91 -6.60 11.45
CA GLU A 433 -12.09 -7.92 10.84
C GLU A 433 -13.54 -8.43 10.94
N GLN A 434 -14.29 -7.95 11.94
CA GLN A 434 -15.69 -8.32 12.14
C GLN A 434 -16.65 -7.60 11.18
N GLN A 435 -16.27 -6.45 10.62
CA GLN A 435 -17.11 -5.67 9.71
C GLN A 435 -16.74 -5.95 8.23
N ASP A 436 -17.71 -6.33 7.39
CA ASP A 436 -17.46 -6.70 5.98
C ASP A 436 -16.74 -5.59 5.18
N ARG A 437 -17.25 -4.35 5.30
CA ARG A 437 -16.68 -3.18 4.61
C ARG A 437 -15.26 -2.87 5.07
N ALA A 438 -15.00 -2.92 6.38
CA ALA A 438 -13.67 -2.72 6.95
C ALA A 438 -12.69 -3.82 6.52
N LEU A 439 -13.15 -5.07 6.49
CA LEU A 439 -12.34 -6.22 6.13
C LEU A 439 -11.75 -6.11 4.71
N LEU A 440 -12.49 -5.51 3.77
CA LEU A 440 -12.00 -5.23 2.41
C LEU A 440 -10.87 -4.18 2.39
N GLN A 441 -10.88 -3.23 3.32
CA GLN A 441 -9.91 -2.13 3.41
C GLN A 441 -8.70 -2.46 4.29
N LEU A 442 -8.83 -3.49 5.14
CA LEU A 442 -7.82 -3.88 6.11
C LEU A 442 -6.39 -4.03 5.56
N PRO A 443 -6.14 -4.57 4.35
CA PRO A 443 -4.79 -4.61 3.78
C PRO A 443 -4.15 -3.23 3.61
N SER A 444 -4.92 -2.22 3.20
CA SER A 444 -4.44 -0.83 3.05
C SER A 444 -4.30 -0.14 4.41
N LEU A 445 -5.22 -0.42 5.34
CA LEU A 445 -5.16 0.11 6.70
C LEU A 445 -3.94 -0.42 7.47
N ARG A 446 -3.58 -1.70 7.31
CA ARG A 446 -2.36 -2.29 7.88
C ARG A 446 -1.09 -1.54 7.47
N ILE A 447 -1.05 -1.06 6.22
CA ILE A 447 0.08 -0.28 5.70
C ILE A 447 0.07 1.14 6.27
N THR A 448 -1.11 1.75 6.40
CA THR A 448 -1.25 3.17 6.73
C THR A 448 -1.20 3.45 8.24
N LEU A 449 -1.82 2.58 9.04
CA LEU A 449 -1.99 2.76 10.48
C LEU A 449 -0.98 1.95 11.31
N GLY A 450 -0.43 0.87 10.77
CA GLY A 450 0.60 0.05 11.42
C GLY A 450 0.22 -0.33 12.85
N ALA A 451 1.09 -0.02 13.81
CA ALA A 451 0.93 -0.34 15.24
C ALA A 451 -0.31 0.29 15.88
N ALA A 452 -0.91 1.34 15.30
CA ALA A 452 -2.16 1.91 15.81
C ALA A 452 -3.32 0.91 15.76
N LEU A 453 -3.25 -0.12 14.90
CA LEU A 453 -4.26 -1.16 14.81
C LEU A 453 -4.23 -2.15 16.00
N ASP A 454 -3.14 -2.20 16.75
CA ASP A 454 -2.97 -3.09 17.92
C ASP A 454 -3.55 -2.48 19.21
N ILE A 455 -4.04 -1.24 19.14
CA ILE A 455 -4.65 -0.55 20.28
C ILE A 455 -5.99 -1.22 20.63
N VAL A 456 -6.21 -1.46 21.93
CA VAL A 456 -7.52 -1.86 22.47
C VAL A 456 -8.26 -0.61 22.93
N LEU A 457 -9.44 -0.38 22.37
CA LEU A 457 -10.27 0.78 22.72
C LEU A 457 -11.13 0.47 23.96
N PRO A 458 -11.24 1.42 24.91
CA PRO A 458 -12.21 1.36 26.00
C PRO A 458 -13.62 1.02 25.51
N ALA A 459 -14.36 0.27 26.32
CA ALA A 459 -15.73 -0.13 26.01
C ALA A 459 -16.62 1.09 25.73
N GLY A 460 -17.31 1.08 24.58
CA GLY A 460 -18.19 2.16 24.14
C GLY A 460 -17.49 3.34 23.45
N GLN A 461 -16.16 3.40 23.43
CA GLN A 461 -15.45 4.47 22.73
C GLN A 461 -15.48 4.24 21.22
N ARG A 462 -16.12 5.16 20.48
CA ARG A 462 -16.13 5.16 19.02
C ARG A 462 -14.92 5.92 18.47
N GLN A 463 -14.21 5.30 17.52
CA GLN A 463 -13.10 5.92 16.80
C GLN A 463 -13.32 5.82 15.30
N VAL A 464 -13.17 6.95 14.60
CA VAL A 464 -13.12 6.99 13.13
C VAL A 464 -11.73 6.55 12.68
N VAL A 465 -11.68 5.52 11.83
CA VAL A 465 -10.44 4.91 11.33
C VAL A 465 -9.98 5.58 10.05
N VAL A 466 -10.92 6.04 9.22
CA VAL A 466 -10.63 6.76 7.96
C VAL A 466 -11.50 8.01 7.89
N PRO A 467 -10.94 9.23 8.01
CA PRO A 467 -11.71 10.48 8.08
C PRO A 467 -12.09 11.02 6.68
N TYR A 468 -12.35 10.13 5.72
CA TYR A 468 -12.64 10.51 4.33
C TYR A 468 -13.92 9.84 3.84
N GLY A 469 -14.85 10.63 3.30
CA GLY A 469 -16.11 10.17 2.70
C GLY A 469 -15.98 9.52 1.32
N ASN A 470 -15.02 8.59 1.16
CA ASN A 470 -14.77 7.91 -0.11
C ASN A 470 -15.14 6.43 -0.03
N HIS A 471 -16.07 6.01 -0.89
CA HIS A 471 -16.54 4.62 -0.99
C HIS A 471 -15.39 3.62 -1.16
N SER A 472 -14.44 3.93 -2.06
CA SER A 472 -13.28 3.06 -2.34
C SER A 472 -12.33 2.89 -1.14
N ARG A 473 -12.40 3.79 -0.14
CA ARG A 473 -11.61 3.76 1.09
C ARG A 473 -12.42 3.31 2.31
N GLY A 474 -13.62 2.77 2.10
CA GLY A 474 -14.43 2.15 3.15
C GLY A 474 -15.53 3.02 3.75
N ALA A 475 -15.78 4.23 3.23
CA ALA A 475 -16.99 4.95 3.62
C ALA A 475 -18.23 4.18 3.16
N LEU A 476 -19.25 4.14 4.01
CA LEU A 476 -20.58 3.63 3.65
C LEU A 476 -21.37 4.77 3.01
N PHE A 477 -21.93 4.49 1.84
CA PHE A 477 -22.87 5.39 1.17
C PHE A 477 -24.27 4.94 1.52
N VAL A 478 -25.11 5.89 1.92
CA VAL A 478 -26.51 5.66 2.31
C VAL A 478 -27.39 6.56 1.45
N ASP A 479 -28.45 6.03 0.86
CA ASP A 479 -29.42 6.80 0.12
C ASP A 479 -30.33 7.55 1.08
N LEU A 480 -30.15 8.87 1.13
CA LEU A 480 -30.93 9.79 1.95
C LEU A 480 -31.91 10.61 1.10
N SER A 481 -32.34 10.05 -0.04
CA SER A 481 -33.32 10.71 -0.91
C SER A 481 -34.68 10.91 -0.23
N ASP A 482 -34.96 10.23 0.89
CA ASP A 482 -36.12 10.50 1.76
C ASP A 482 -36.07 11.90 2.40
N LYS A 483 -34.89 12.51 2.51
CA LYS A 483 -34.70 13.87 3.04
C LYS A 483 -35.06 14.96 2.04
N ILE A 484 -35.25 14.62 0.76
CA ILE A 484 -35.58 15.58 -0.29
C ILE A 484 -36.95 16.19 0.01
N ASN A 485 -36.97 17.51 0.16
CA ASN A 485 -38.19 18.29 0.33
C ASN A 485 -38.09 19.63 -0.42
N GLY A 486 -39.20 20.38 -0.48
CA GLY A 486 -39.26 21.65 -1.21
C GLY A 486 -38.31 22.71 -0.66
N THR A 487 -38.13 22.78 0.67
CA THR A 487 -37.25 23.75 1.33
C THR A 487 -35.79 23.48 0.99
N LEU A 488 -35.34 22.23 1.13
CA LEU A 488 -33.99 21.80 0.74
C LEU A 488 -33.74 22.09 -0.74
N THR A 489 -34.68 21.70 -1.60
CA THR A 489 -34.56 21.90 -3.06
C THR A 489 -34.39 23.37 -3.40
N ASN A 490 -35.18 24.26 -2.78
CA ASN A 490 -35.08 25.70 -2.99
C ASN A 490 -33.74 26.27 -2.48
N ALA A 491 -33.25 25.81 -1.33
CA ALA A 491 -31.97 26.25 -0.77
C ALA A 491 -30.80 25.89 -1.69
N ILE A 492 -30.75 24.65 -2.20
CA ILE A 492 -29.71 24.20 -3.14
C ILE A 492 -29.86 24.88 -4.50
N ASP A 493 -31.07 25.01 -5.03
CA ASP A 493 -31.36 25.71 -6.29
C ASP A 493 -30.90 27.18 -6.26
N MET A 494 -31.10 27.88 -5.14
CA MET A 494 -30.61 29.26 -4.95
C MET A 494 -29.09 29.35 -5.09
N VAL A 495 -28.35 28.38 -4.59
CA VAL A 495 -26.88 28.34 -4.71
C VAL A 495 -26.48 27.98 -6.14
N CYS A 496 -27.04 26.92 -6.69
CA CYS A 496 -26.70 26.45 -8.04
C CYS A 496 -27.01 27.46 -9.14
N LYS A 497 -28.03 28.32 -8.97
CA LYS A 497 -28.33 29.41 -9.90
C LYS A 497 -27.27 30.51 -9.93
N GLN A 498 -26.49 30.67 -8.87
CA GLN A 498 -25.40 31.64 -8.80
C GLN A 498 -24.14 31.14 -9.50
N ILE A 499 -24.08 29.85 -9.85
CA ILE A 499 -22.96 29.23 -10.57
C ILE A 499 -23.23 29.36 -12.08
N PRO A 500 -22.48 30.19 -12.82
CA PRO A 500 -22.78 30.48 -14.22
C PRO A 500 -22.79 29.22 -15.07
N GLY A 501 -23.90 28.98 -15.78
CA GLY A 501 -24.01 27.88 -16.72
C GLY A 501 -23.99 26.47 -16.09
N PHE A 502 -24.24 26.33 -14.78
CA PHE A 502 -24.39 25.03 -14.13
C PHE A 502 -25.86 24.55 -14.13
N TYR A 503 -26.08 23.35 -14.65
CA TYR A 503 -27.42 22.74 -14.80
C TYR A 503 -27.49 21.29 -14.35
N TYR A 504 -26.37 20.57 -14.25
CA TYR A 504 -26.34 19.15 -13.92
C TYR A 504 -25.05 18.79 -13.18
N GLY A 505 -25.17 18.18 -12.00
CA GLY A 505 -23.99 17.72 -11.28
C GLY A 505 -24.26 17.37 -9.81
N ARG A 506 -23.20 17.01 -9.10
CA ARG A 506 -23.27 16.66 -7.68
C ARG A 506 -22.49 17.67 -6.83
N LEU A 507 -23.12 18.15 -5.76
CA LEU A 507 -22.51 18.95 -4.72
C LEU A 507 -22.13 18.03 -3.57
N ASP A 508 -20.85 17.83 -3.32
CA ASP A 508 -20.36 17.18 -2.11
C ASP A 508 -20.18 18.26 -1.04
N ILE A 509 -21.02 18.20 0.00
CA ILE A 509 -21.11 19.22 1.04
C ILE A 509 -20.80 18.65 2.41
N LYS A 510 -20.28 19.52 3.29
CA LYS A 510 -20.25 19.32 4.73
C LYS A 510 -21.17 20.33 5.40
N PHE A 511 -21.96 19.92 6.39
CA PHE A 511 -22.99 20.77 6.99
C PHE A 511 -23.26 20.43 8.46
N ARG A 512 -23.72 21.43 9.22
CA ARG A 512 -23.92 21.29 10.67
C ARG A 512 -25.09 20.38 11.02
N SER A 513 -26.24 20.61 10.40
CA SER A 513 -27.48 19.85 10.63
C SER A 513 -28.41 19.93 9.42
N TRP A 514 -29.30 18.95 9.29
CA TRP A 514 -30.35 18.98 8.25
C TRP A 514 -31.25 20.21 8.36
N GLU A 515 -31.50 20.69 9.58
CA GLU A 515 -32.31 21.89 9.80
C GLU A 515 -31.62 23.14 9.23
N ASP A 516 -30.32 23.30 9.48
CA ASP A 516 -29.54 24.42 8.94
C ASP A 516 -29.45 24.35 7.41
N LEU A 517 -29.21 23.15 6.87
CA LEU A 517 -29.10 22.94 5.44
C LEU A 517 -30.42 23.25 4.71
N ASN A 518 -31.57 22.84 5.28
CA ASN A 518 -32.89 23.22 4.77
C ASN A 518 -33.08 24.74 4.72
N LYS A 519 -32.47 25.48 5.66
CA LYS A 519 -32.50 26.95 5.69
C LYS A 519 -31.42 27.60 4.82
N GLY A 520 -30.60 26.80 4.12
CA GLY A 520 -29.47 27.27 3.31
C GLY A 520 -28.33 27.86 4.14
N ARG A 521 -28.12 27.38 5.37
CA ARG A 521 -27.13 27.91 6.34
C ARG A 521 -26.17 26.82 6.79
N HIS A 522 -25.00 27.24 7.30
CA HIS A 522 -24.00 26.38 7.95
C HIS A 522 -23.65 25.11 7.17
N PHE A 523 -23.41 25.28 5.87
CA PHE A 523 -22.88 24.25 5.01
C PHE A 523 -21.78 24.82 4.12
N SER A 524 -20.92 23.94 3.62
CA SER A 524 -19.81 24.28 2.76
C SER A 524 -19.68 23.23 1.67
N ILE A 525 -19.53 23.67 0.42
CA ILE A 525 -19.32 22.86 -0.78
C ILE A 525 -17.85 22.48 -0.82
N ILE A 526 -17.58 21.21 -0.54
CA ILE A 526 -16.24 20.63 -0.54
C ILE A 526 -15.83 20.21 -1.95
N GLU A 527 -16.77 19.84 -2.82
CA GLU A 527 -16.54 19.57 -4.23
C GLU A 527 -17.82 19.81 -5.04
N LEU A 528 -17.67 20.34 -6.26
CA LEU A 528 -18.74 20.46 -7.23
C LEU A 528 -18.30 19.70 -8.48
N ASN A 529 -19.05 18.65 -8.82
CA ASN A 529 -18.78 17.79 -9.96
C ASN A 529 -19.80 18.07 -11.07
N GLY A 530 -19.38 18.14 -12.34
CA GLY A 530 -20.26 18.42 -13.47
C GLY A 530 -20.87 17.17 -14.13
N ALA A 531 -20.87 17.14 -15.46
CA ALA A 531 -21.48 16.09 -16.30
C ALA A 531 -20.90 14.68 -16.08
N GLY A 532 -19.69 14.57 -15.53
CA GLY A 532 -19.06 13.31 -15.14
C GLY A 532 -19.58 12.74 -13.81
N SER A 533 -20.46 13.48 -13.11
CA SER A 533 -21.01 13.07 -11.82
C SER A 533 -21.86 11.81 -11.94
N GLU A 534 -21.57 10.86 -11.05
CA GLU A 534 -22.37 9.67 -10.83
C GLU A 534 -23.41 9.87 -9.72
N PRO A 535 -24.65 9.36 -9.87
CA PRO A 535 -25.65 9.33 -8.81
C PRO A 535 -25.26 8.34 -7.72
N THR A 536 -24.31 8.71 -6.87
CA THR A 536 -23.65 7.79 -5.93
C THR A 536 -24.54 7.23 -4.82
N HIS A 537 -25.77 7.74 -4.64
CA HIS A 537 -26.76 7.14 -3.74
C HIS A 537 -27.17 5.74 -4.19
N VAL A 538 -26.97 5.39 -5.46
CA VAL A 538 -27.24 4.03 -5.97
C VAL A 538 -26.37 2.96 -5.29
N TYR A 539 -25.23 3.35 -4.70
CA TYR A 539 -24.31 2.44 -4.01
C TYR A 539 -24.69 2.16 -2.54
N ASP A 540 -25.87 2.59 -2.10
CA ASP A 540 -26.44 2.09 -0.85
C ASP A 540 -26.57 0.55 -0.93
N PRO A 541 -26.03 -0.21 0.03
CA PRO A 541 -26.18 -1.66 0.08
C PRO A 541 -27.64 -2.15 0.11
N GLY A 542 -28.60 -1.30 0.49
CA GLY A 542 -30.03 -1.56 0.41
C GLY A 542 -30.58 -1.59 -1.01
N HIS A 543 -29.84 -1.10 -2.00
CA HIS A 543 -30.28 -1.06 -3.40
C HIS A 543 -29.81 -2.27 -4.21
N SER A 544 -30.64 -2.68 -5.16
CA SER A 544 -30.29 -3.71 -6.14
C SER A 544 -29.52 -3.12 -7.32
N LEU A 545 -28.77 -3.97 -8.03
CA LEU A 545 -28.11 -3.58 -9.28
C LEU A 545 -29.10 -3.04 -10.33
N PHE A 546 -30.33 -3.58 -10.37
CA PHE A 546 -31.38 -3.08 -11.27
C PHE A 546 -31.84 -1.67 -10.91
N PHE A 547 -31.95 -1.36 -9.61
CA PHE A 547 -32.21 0.00 -9.15
C PHE A 547 -31.11 0.95 -9.63
N ALA A 548 -29.84 0.56 -9.43
CA ALA A 548 -28.70 1.35 -9.87
C ALA A 548 -28.72 1.61 -11.38
N TRP A 549 -28.96 0.58 -12.21
CA TRP A 549 -29.07 0.75 -13.66
C TRP A 549 -30.23 1.67 -14.07
N LYS A 550 -31.40 1.52 -13.43
CA LYS A 550 -32.55 2.40 -13.67
C LYS A 550 -32.19 3.86 -13.37
N GLU A 551 -31.52 4.11 -12.26
CA GLU A 551 -31.09 5.44 -11.85
C GLU A 551 -30.00 6.03 -12.74
N ILE A 552 -29.00 5.23 -13.15
CA ILE A 552 -27.97 5.67 -14.10
C ILE A 552 -28.60 6.06 -15.43
N CYS A 553 -29.49 5.23 -15.98
CA CYS A 553 -30.21 5.54 -17.22
C CYS A 553 -31.05 6.82 -17.08
N ARG A 554 -31.77 6.99 -15.95
CA ARG A 554 -32.56 8.21 -15.67
C ARG A 554 -31.67 9.45 -15.69
N HIS A 555 -30.52 9.40 -15.02
CA HIS A 555 -29.56 10.50 -14.96
C HIS A 555 -28.96 10.83 -16.34
N TRP A 556 -28.63 9.83 -17.15
CA TRP A 556 -28.18 10.07 -18.53
C TRP A 556 -29.28 10.64 -19.42
N THR A 557 -30.54 10.25 -19.24
CA THR A 557 -31.67 10.89 -19.95
C THR A 557 -31.77 12.38 -19.59
N ILE A 558 -31.63 12.72 -18.30
CA ILE A 558 -31.64 14.12 -17.83
C ILE A 558 -30.46 14.88 -18.45
N LEU A 559 -29.25 14.33 -18.36
CA LEU A 559 -28.04 14.92 -18.93
C LEU A 559 -28.17 15.19 -20.43
N TYR A 560 -28.69 14.21 -21.19
CA TYR A 560 -28.96 14.34 -22.61
C TYR A 560 -29.95 15.48 -22.90
N ARG A 561 -31.06 15.56 -22.17
CA ARG A 561 -32.07 16.61 -22.36
C ARG A 561 -31.52 18.00 -22.07
N ILE A 562 -30.81 18.15 -20.95
CA ILE A 562 -30.18 19.42 -20.57
C ILE A 562 -29.18 19.86 -21.64
N SER A 563 -28.30 18.96 -22.07
CA SER A 563 -27.29 19.29 -23.08
C SER A 563 -27.91 19.66 -24.42
N ARG A 564 -28.93 18.93 -24.89
CA ARG A 564 -29.68 19.26 -26.11
C ARG A 564 -30.35 20.63 -26.03
N LEU A 565 -31.05 20.92 -24.93
CA LEU A 565 -31.73 22.18 -24.74
C LEU A 565 -30.75 23.36 -24.66
N ASN A 566 -29.60 23.19 -24.00
CA ASN A 566 -28.56 24.21 -23.99
C ASN A 566 -27.95 24.42 -25.38
N ALA A 567 -27.65 23.35 -26.12
CA ALA A 567 -27.14 23.42 -27.48
C ALA A 567 -28.08 24.18 -28.41
N GLU A 568 -29.37 23.83 -28.39
CA GLU A 568 -30.40 24.49 -29.21
C GLU A 568 -30.61 25.96 -28.83
N ARG A 569 -30.76 26.25 -27.53
CA ARG A 569 -31.08 27.62 -27.06
C ARG A 569 -29.92 28.60 -27.16
N ARG A 570 -28.68 28.11 -27.10
CA ARG A 570 -27.47 28.95 -27.10
C ARG A 570 -26.67 28.85 -28.40
N GLY A 571 -27.14 28.08 -29.38
CA GLY A 571 -26.42 27.84 -30.64
C GLY A 571 -25.06 27.15 -30.44
N LEU A 572 -24.94 26.27 -29.43
CA LEU A 572 -23.69 25.56 -29.15
C LEU A 572 -23.63 24.27 -29.97
N SER A 573 -22.48 24.00 -30.57
CA SER A 573 -22.19 22.71 -31.18
C SER A 573 -21.85 21.68 -30.10
N LEU A 574 -22.41 20.47 -30.23
CA LEU A 574 -21.98 19.34 -29.41
C LEU A 574 -20.57 18.91 -29.85
N MET A 575 -19.77 18.51 -28.88
CA MET A 575 -18.40 18.02 -29.07
C MET A 575 -18.37 16.86 -30.07
N ASN A 576 -17.43 16.92 -31.01
CA ASN A 576 -17.23 15.86 -32.00
C ASN A 576 -16.30 14.75 -31.44
N ILE A 577 -16.17 13.65 -32.20
CA ILE A 577 -15.39 12.49 -31.78
C ILE A 577 -13.92 12.84 -31.52
N THR A 578 -13.31 13.65 -32.39
CA THR A 578 -11.90 14.04 -32.31
C THR A 578 -11.62 14.86 -31.05
N GLU A 579 -12.47 15.83 -30.75
CA GLU A 579 -12.37 16.66 -29.54
C GLU A 579 -12.50 15.82 -28.27
N GLY A 580 -13.50 14.93 -28.22
CA GLY A 580 -13.73 14.09 -27.04
C GLY A 580 -12.62 13.06 -26.82
N ILE A 581 -12.07 12.46 -27.87
CA ILE A 581 -10.90 11.58 -27.75
C ILE A 581 -9.69 12.36 -27.21
N LYS A 582 -9.42 13.56 -27.73
CA LYS A 582 -8.33 14.42 -27.22
C LYS A 582 -8.53 14.73 -25.74
N MET A 583 -9.74 15.13 -25.34
CA MET A 583 -10.09 15.37 -23.93
C MET A 583 -9.75 14.17 -23.04
N LEU A 584 -10.20 12.96 -23.41
CA LEU A 584 -9.94 11.73 -22.66
C LEU A 584 -8.44 11.37 -22.60
N GLN A 585 -7.71 11.55 -23.70
CA GLN A 585 -6.27 11.30 -23.76
C GLN A 585 -5.49 12.25 -22.84
N HIS A 586 -5.78 13.54 -22.89
CA HIS A 586 -5.15 14.53 -22.02
C HIS A 586 -5.46 14.26 -20.54
N HIS A 587 -6.73 13.93 -20.22
CA HIS A 587 -7.14 13.55 -18.87
C HIS A 587 -6.37 12.33 -18.35
N THR A 588 -6.28 11.27 -19.17
CA THR A 588 -5.57 10.04 -18.81
C THR A 588 -4.07 10.27 -18.59
N ARG A 589 -3.43 11.10 -19.43
CA ARG A 589 -2.01 11.46 -19.26
C ARG A 589 -1.78 12.19 -17.94
N HIS A 590 -2.64 13.14 -17.59
CA HIS A 590 -2.54 13.87 -16.33
C HIS A 590 -2.74 12.96 -15.12
N LEU A 591 -3.77 12.10 -15.11
CA LEU A 591 -3.98 11.17 -14.00
C LEU A 591 -2.82 10.18 -13.78
N LYS A 592 -2.12 9.79 -14.85
CA LYS A 592 -0.88 8.99 -14.72
C LYS A 592 0.21 9.75 -13.96
N GLN A 593 0.38 11.05 -14.24
CA GLN A 593 1.36 11.88 -13.52
C GLN A 593 1.01 12.02 -12.03
N VAL A 594 -0.28 12.14 -11.69
CA VAL A 594 -0.75 12.20 -10.30
C VAL A 594 -0.52 10.87 -9.54
N ARG A 595 -0.58 9.72 -10.24
CA ARG A 595 -0.45 8.38 -9.63
C ARG A 595 0.96 7.79 -9.60
N GLN A 596 1.91 8.32 -10.36
CA GLN A 596 3.29 7.79 -10.46
C GLN A 596 4.20 8.24 -9.30
N LEU A 597 3.62 8.60 -8.15
CA LEU A 597 4.27 9.17 -6.97
C LEU A 597 3.68 8.53 -5.72
#